data_AF-A0AAX0Z669-F1
#
_entry.id   AF-A0AAX0Z669-F1
#
_cell.length_a   1.000
_cell.length_b   1.000
_cell.length_c   1.000
_cell.angle_alpha   90.00
_cell.angle_beta   90.00
_cell.angle_gamma   90.00
#
_symmetry.space_group_name_H-M   'P 1'
#
loop_
_entity.id
_entity.type
_entity.pdbx_description
1 polymer ?
#
loop_
_entity_poly.entity_id
_entity_poly.type
_entity_poly.pdbx_seq_one_letter_code
_entity_poly.pdbx_strand_id
1 'polypeptide(L)'
;MNESYRYLEELEDFLGGTFHQDIDSPEEAMDEFIHEASKECLVSTIKDCQDFLNSTLTIQEKESFIENNAEIYFPAISLNPLQWFNKIIEEMKEAVKMK
;
A
#
# COMPACT_ATOMS: atom_id res chain seq x y z
N MET A 1 -12.59 0.28 19.00
CA MET A 1 -12.81 -0.20 17.63
C MET A 1 -13.16 -1.68 17.65
N ASN A 2 -13.92 -2.16 16.67
CA ASN A 2 -14.06 -3.59 16.38
C ASN A 2 -12.70 -4.07 15.82
N GLU A 3 -12.09 -5.12 16.39
CA GLU A 3 -10.75 -5.59 15.96
C GLU A 3 -10.69 -5.93 14.46
N SER A 4 -11.85 -6.21 13.85
CA SER A 4 -12.04 -6.60 12.46
C SER A 4 -11.63 -5.55 11.40
N TYR A 5 -11.33 -4.30 11.77
CA TYR A 5 -10.96 -3.25 10.81
C TYR A 5 -9.61 -2.57 11.10
N ARG A 6 -8.81 -3.10 12.03
CA ARG A 6 -7.51 -2.51 12.37
C ARG A 6 -6.57 -2.39 11.17
N TYR A 7 -6.60 -3.34 10.25
CA TYR A 7 -5.78 -3.28 9.04
C TYR A 7 -6.12 -2.09 8.14
N LEU A 8 -7.34 -1.55 8.20
CA LEU A 8 -7.70 -0.37 7.41
C LEU A 8 -6.99 0.87 7.94
N GLU A 9 -6.98 1.09 9.26
CA GLU A 9 -6.27 2.22 9.87
C GLU A 9 -4.77 2.17 9.57
N GLU A 10 -4.13 1.00 9.71
CA GLU A 10 -2.71 0.82 9.40
C GLU A 10 -2.41 1.03 7.90
N LEU A 11 -3.36 0.67 7.00
CA LEU A 11 -3.23 0.91 5.57
C LEU A 11 -3.43 2.37 5.18
N GLU A 12 -4.33 3.09 5.86
CA GLU A 12 -4.49 4.54 5.68
C GLU A 12 -3.18 5.25 6.03
N ASP A 13 -2.57 4.90 7.17
CA ASP A 13 -1.29 5.44 7.60
C ASP A 13 -0.15 5.08 6.63
N PHE A 14 -0.07 3.84 6.17
CA PHE A 14 0.93 3.44 5.18
C PHE A 14 0.76 4.17 3.85
N LEU A 15 -0.45 4.18 3.27
CA LEU A 15 -0.70 4.77 1.96
C LEU A 15 -0.51 6.29 2.00
N GLY A 16 -1.10 6.95 3.00
CA GLY A 16 -1.03 8.41 3.13
C GLY A 16 0.33 8.90 3.62
N GLY A 17 1.03 8.11 4.42
CA GLY A 17 2.38 8.42 4.89
C GLY A 17 3.46 8.19 3.83
N THR A 18 3.30 7.20 2.97
CA THR A 18 4.30 6.87 1.92
C THR A 18 4.02 7.63 0.63
N PHE A 19 2.77 7.66 0.19
CA PHE A 19 2.39 8.22 -1.12
C PHE A 19 1.66 9.57 -0.94
N HIS A 20 2.29 10.48 -0.20
CA HIS A 20 1.78 11.84 0.02
C HIS A 20 2.09 12.77 -1.15
N GLN A 21 1.44 13.94 -1.19
CA GLN A 21 1.58 14.95 -2.26
C GLN A 21 3.03 15.43 -2.53
N ASP A 22 3.93 15.31 -1.55
CA ASP A 22 5.32 15.79 -1.63
C ASP A 22 6.30 14.74 -2.18
N ILE A 23 5.82 13.60 -2.71
CA ILE A 23 6.69 12.59 -3.36
C ILE A 23 7.12 13.03 -4.76
N ASP A 24 8.33 12.63 -5.17
CA ASP A 24 8.81 12.82 -6.54
C ASP A 24 8.16 11.83 -7.53
N SER A 25 8.05 10.56 -7.13
CA SER A 25 7.32 9.52 -7.88
C SER A 25 6.84 8.39 -6.97
N PRO A 26 5.79 7.63 -7.35
CA PRO A 26 5.34 6.46 -6.59
C PRO A 26 6.42 5.39 -6.45
N GLU A 27 7.23 5.18 -7.48
CA GLU A 27 8.36 4.24 -7.43
C GLU A 27 9.42 4.67 -6.41
N GLU A 28 9.82 5.94 -6.41
CA GLU A 28 10.82 6.46 -5.48
C GLU A 28 10.33 6.43 -4.03
N ALA A 29 9.08 6.83 -3.79
CA ALA A 29 8.46 6.75 -2.47
C ALA A 29 8.42 5.30 -1.92
N MET A 30 8.15 4.33 -2.79
CA MET A 30 8.14 2.91 -2.42
C MET A 30 9.55 2.40 -2.09
N ASP A 31 10.56 2.81 -2.87
CA ASP A 31 11.96 2.48 -2.63
C ASP A 31 12.47 3.08 -1.31
N GLU A 32 12.10 4.33 -1.00
CA GLU A 32 12.41 5.00 0.27
C GLU A 32 11.77 4.26 1.45
N PHE A 33 10.47 3.96 1.38
CA PHE A 33 9.79 3.18 2.41
C PHE A 33 10.46 1.82 2.63
N ILE A 34 10.77 1.08 1.55
CA ILE A 34 11.49 -0.19 1.64
C ILE A 34 12.85 0.00 2.29
N HIS A 35 13.59 1.06 1.95
CA HIS A 35 14.92 1.30 2.50
C HIS A 35 14.85 1.53 4.01
N GLU A 36 13.96 2.42 4.45
CA GLU A 36 13.84 2.87 5.84
C GLU A 36 13.14 1.87 6.75
N ALA A 37 12.13 1.15 6.26
CA ALA A 37 11.34 0.23 7.07
C ALA A 37 12.18 -0.96 7.56
N SER A 38 11.91 -1.39 8.80
CA SER A 38 12.44 -2.66 9.30
C SER A 38 11.81 -3.83 8.56
N LYS A 39 12.46 -5.00 8.62
CA LYS A 39 11.90 -6.23 8.05
C LYS A 39 10.55 -6.59 8.67
N GLU A 40 10.41 -6.39 9.98
CA GLU A 40 9.15 -6.63 10.72
C GLU A 40 8.05 -5.68 10.28
N CYS A 41 8.38 -4.40 10.05
CA CYS A 41 7.45 -3.40 9.51
C CYS A 41 6.94 -3.85 8.13
N LEU A 42 7.85 -4.18 7.20
CA LEU A 42 7.47 -4.67 5.87
C LEU A 42 6.56 -5.92 5.94
N VAL A 43 6.88 -6.88 6.80
CA VAL A 43 6.07 -8.09 6.97
C VAL A 43 4.68 -7.75 7.52
N SER A 44 4.57 -6.81 8.45
CA SER A 44 3.28 -6.34 8.98
C SER A 44 2.47 -5.66 7.88
N THR A 45 3.05 -4.69 7.18
CA THR A 45 2.37 -3.95 6.10
C THR A 45 1.91 -4.89 4.99
N ILE A 46 2.73 -5.88 4.58
CA ILE A 46 2.33 -6.90 3.60
C ILE A 46 1.11 -7.69 4.10
N LYS A 47 1.06 -8.03 5.39
CA LYS A 47 -0.06 -8.77 5.97
C LYS A 47 -1.33 -7.91 5.95
N ASP A 48 -1.25 -6.65 6.34
CA ASP A 48 -2.39 -5.73 6.33
C ASP A 48 -2.92 -5.54 4.90
N CYS A 49 -2.02 -5.40 3.91
CA CYS A 49 -2.37 -5.38 2.49
C CYS A 49 -3.11 -6.65 2.04
N GLN A 50 -2.65 -7.83 2.48
CA GLN A 50 -3.29 -9.11 2.15
C GLN A 50 -4.66 -9.26 2.81
N ASP A 51 -4.80 -8.85 4.07
CA ASP A 51 -6.08 -8.87 4.78
C ASP A 51 -7.10 -7.94 4.08
N PHE A 52 -6.65 -6.77 3.62
CA PHE A 52 -7.47 -5.87 2.79
C PHE A 52 -7.88 -6.50 1.46
N LEU A 53 -6.95 -7.11 0.70
CA LEU A 53 -7.27 -7.77 -0.57
C LEU A 53 -8.25 -8.94 -0.39
N ASN A 54 -8.13 -9.69 0.71
CA ASN A 54 -8.99 -10.82 1.05
C ASN A 54 -10.30 -10.43 1.77
N SER A 55 -10.48 -9.15 2.07
CA SER A 55 -11.70 -8.66 2.72
C SER A 55 -12.94 -8.82 1.84
N THR A 56 -14.12 -8.73 2.47
CA THR A 56 -15.43 -8.79 1.80
C THR A 56 -15.76 -7.56 0.96
N LEU A 57 -14.89 -6.55 0.92
CA LEU A 57 -15.06 -5.36 0.08
C LEU A 57 -15.11 -5.75 -1.40
N THR A 58 -15.95 -5.07 -2.15
CA THR A 58 -16.00 -5.17 -3.61
C THR A 58 -14.73 -4.63 -4.24
N ILE A 59 -14.51 -4.95 -5.51
CA ILE A 59 -13.37 -4.42 -6.29
C ILE A 59 -13.41 -2.89 -6.29
N GLN A 60 -14.58 -2.29 -6.49
CA GLN A 60 -14.76 -0.84 -6.55
C GLN A 60 -14.52 -0.16 -5.20
N GLU A 61 -14.93 -0.78 -4.09
CA GLU A 61 -14.63 -0.27 -2.75
C GLU A 61 -13.14 -0.32 -2.47
N LYS A 62 -12.44 -1.37 -2.90
CA LYS A 62 -10.99 -1.48 -2.74
C LYS A 62 -10.25 -0.45 -3.59
N GLU A 63 -10.62 -0.28 -4.86
CA GLU A 63 -10.03 0.75 -5.72
C GLU A 63 -10.28 2.15 -5.15
N SER A 64 -11.51 2.46 -4.75
CA SER A 64 -11.85 3.74 -4.10
C SER A 64 -11.06 3.97 -2.82
N PHE A 65 -10.88 2.94 -1.98
CA PHE A 65 -10.10 3.07 -0.75
C PHE A 65 -8.65 3.43 -1.05
N ILE A 66 -8.03 2.80 -2.05
CA ILE A 66 -6.65 3.10 -2.44
C ILE A 66 -6.55 4.53 -3.00
N GLU A 67 -7.46 4.93 -3.90
CA GLU A 67 -7.47 6.28 -4.47
C GLU A 67 -7.65 7.38 -3.43
N ASN A 68 -8.46 7.13 -2.39
CA ASN A 68 -8.72 8.12 -1.37
C ASN A 68 -7.60 8.26 -0.34
N ASN A 69 -6.67 7.31 -0.28
CA ASN A 69 -5.63 7.26 0.75
C ASN A 69 -4.20 7.34 0.19
N ALA A 70 -4.03 7.38 -1.14
CA ALA A 70 -2.75 7.63 -1.79
C ALA A 70 -2.90 8.81 -2.75
N GLU A 71 -2.04 9.82 -2.62
CA GLU A 71 -2.03 11.01 -3.49
C GLU A 71 -1.33 10.71 -4.83
N ILE A 72 -1.81 9.68 -5.53
CA ILE A 72 -1.26 9.19 -6.79
C ILE A 72 -2.23 9.48 -7.93
N TYR A 73 -1.72 10.09 -9.00
CA TYR A 73 -2.48 10.23 -10.24
C TYR A 73 -2.38 8.98 -11.12
N PHE A 74 -3.22 7.97 -10.82
CA PHE A 74 -3.26 6.68 -11.52
C PHE A 74 -3.29 6.74 -13.06
N PRO A 75 -4.00 7.69 -13.70
CA PRO A 75 -3.96 7.82 -15.15
C PRO A 75 -2.57 8.07 -15.73
N ALA A 76 -1.66 8.73 -15.00
CA ALA A 76 -0.28 8.96 -15.46
C ALA A 76 0.58 7.69 -15.44
N ILE A 77 0.33 6.77 -14.51
CA ILE A 77 1.09 5.52 -14.41
C ILE A 77 0.46 4.36 -15.18
N SER A 78 -0.67 4.60 -15.87
CA SER A 78 -1.38 3.61 -16.71
C SER A 78 -1.74 2.30 -15.98
N LEU A 79 -1.99 2.39 -14.67
CA LEU A 79 -2.45 1.30 -13.82
C LEU A 79 -3.72 1.74 -13.11
N ASN A 80 -4.63 0.80 -12.88
CA ASN A 80 -5.69 1.04 -11.91
C ASN A 80 -5.14 0.88 -10.47
N PRO A 81 -5.87 1.35 -9.45
CA PRO A 81 -5.39 1.34 -8.08
C PRO A 81 -5.03 -0.05 -7.57
N LEU A 82 -5.85 -1.06 -7.87
CA LEU A 82 -5.59 -2.44 -7.45
C LEU A 82 -4.38 -3.07 -8.16
N GLN A 83 -4.17 -2.78 -9.44
CA GLN A 83 -3.01 -3.27 -10.19
C GLN A 83 -1.72 -2.70 -9.61
N TRP A 84 -1.70 -1.40 -9.34
CA TRP A 84 -0.59 -0.74 -8.67
C TRP A 84 -0.38 -1.28 -7.25
N PHE A 85 -1.46 -1.46 -6.47
CA PHE A 85 -1.38 -1.98 -5.11
C PHE A 85 -0.81 -3.40 -5.06
N ASN A 86 -1.19 -4.28 -5.99
CA ASN A 86 -0.59 -5.60 -6.11
C ASN A 86 0.91 -5.53 -6.48
N LYS A 87 1.31 -4.56 -7.31
CA LYS A 87 2.73 -4.37 -7.69
C LYS A 87 3.58 -4.03 -6.47
N ILE A 88 3.19 -3.04 -5.66
CA ILE A 88 3.96 -2.65 -4.47
C ILE A 88 4.04 -3.75 -3.40
N ILE A 89 3.00 -4.60 -3.29
CA ILE A 89 3.03 -5.77 -2.40
C ILE A 89 4.13 -6.75 -2.83
N GLU A 90 4.26 -7.02 -4.14
CA GLU A 90 5.32 -7.89 -4.64
C GLU A 90 6.71 -7.27 -4.45
N GLU A 91 6.86 -5.96 -4.63
CA GLU A 91 8.10 -5.24 -4.34
C GLU A 91 8.51 -5.37 -2.86
N MET A 92 7.57 -5.17 -1.92
CA MET A 92 7.82 -5.40 -0.49
C MET A 92 8.21 -6.86 -0.20
N LYS A 93 7.53 -7.84 -0.82
CA LYS A 93 7.86 -9.26 -0.63
C LYS A 93 9.27 -9.60 -1.10
N GLU A 94 9.71 -9.05 -2.24
CA GLU A 94 11.08 -9.23 -2.70
C GLU A 94 12.07 -8.54 -1.75
N ALA A 95 11.77 -7.33 -1.29
CA ALA A 95 12.61 -6.62 -0.32
C ALA A 95 12.81 -7.41 0.99
N VAL A 96 11.75 -8.03 1.53
CA VAL A 96 11.82 -8.86 2.74
C VAL A 96 12.77 -10.06 2.58
N LYS A 97 12.90 -10.63 1.37
CA LYS A 97 13.84 -11.72 1.11
C LYS A 97 15.30 -11.26 1.12
N MET A 98 15.53 -9.99 0.79
CA MET A 98 16.86 -9.39 0.66
C MET A 98 17.35 -8.71 1.94
N LYS A 99 16.46 -8.44 2.90
CA LYS A 99 16.78 -7.89 4.23
C LYS A 99 17.13 -8.94 5.28
#